data_AF-A0A2D5PA36-F1
#
_entry.id   AF-A0A2D5PA36-F1
#
_cell.length_a   1.000
_cell.length_b   1.000
_cell.length_c   1.000
_cell.angle_alpha   90.00
_cell.angle_beta   90.00
_cell.angle_gamma   90.00
#
_symmetry.space_group_name_H-M   'P 1'
#
loop_
_entity.id
_entity.type
_entity.pdbx_description
1 polymer ?
#
loop_
_entity_poly.entity_id
_entity_poly.type
_entity_poly.pdbx_seq_one_letter_code
_entity_poly.pdbx_strand_id
1 'polypeptide(L)'
;MSDGTSTYFGPLIHHGKRNENTGLYGIEINPAMAILFNDTSWTQLEFDQRMALKRQPLAQWLHGFYSTHAQPYPIKVSTLHELCGSEAKRMSDFRKELKKALGVLHELSGWEWQIDDKDLVHIKKTPSASQQRHLTKKGKGTA
;
A
#
# COMPACT_ATOMS: atom_id res chain seq x y z
N MET A 1 12.90 -15.20 -2.41
CA MET A 1 12.21 -14.31 -3.39
C MET A 1 12.88 -14.52 -4.74
N SER A 2 12.14 -14.51 -5.84
CA SER A 2 12.64 -14.85 -7.18
C SER A 2 12.38 -13.70 -8.16
N ASP A 3 13.34 -13.46 -9.06
CA ASP A 3 13.21 -12.49 -10.16
C ASP A 3 12.70 -13.14 -11.48
N GLY A 4 12.31 -14.42 -11.43
CA GLY A 4 11.87 -15.21 -12.59
C GLY A 4 12.99 -16.01 -13.27
N THR A 5 14.26 -15.72 -12.97
CA THR A 5 15.45 -16.42 -13.50
C THR A 5 16.35 -16.97 -12.40
N SER A 6 16.31 -16.40 -11.21
CA SER A 6 17.09 -16.80 -10.05
C SER A 6 16.27 -16.60 -8.76
N THR A 7 16.52 -17.44 -7.77
CA THR A 7 15.84 -17.39 -6.47
C THR A 7 16.87 -17.14 -5.39
N TYR A 8 16.73 -16.04 -4.66
CA TYR A 8 17.52 -15.80 -3.46
C TYR A 8 17.02 -16.69 -2.31
N PHE A 9 17.93 -17.49 -1.75
CA PHE A 9 17.72 -18.35 -0.58
C PHE A 9 18.90 -18.15 0.40
N GLY A 10 18.80 -17.11 1.22
CA GLY A 10 19.82 -16.75 2.20
C GLY A 10 19.27 -15.83 3.29
N PRO A 11 20.10 -15.46 4.29
CA PRO A 11 19.68 -14.60 5.40
C PRO A 11 19.40 -13.17 4.93
N LEU A 12 18.42 -12.49 5.56
CA LEU A 12 18.09 -11.10 5.27
C LEU A 12 19.19 -10.13 5.75
N ILE A 13 19.65 -10.37 6.98
CA ILE A 13 20.70 -9.58 7.63
C ILE A 13 22.02 -10.32 7.48
N HIS A 14 23.03 -9.65 6.93
CA HIS A 14 24.40 -10.16 6.83
C HIS A 14 25.13 -9.98 8.15
N HIS A 15 25.13 -8.75 8.65
CA HIS A 15 25.79 -8.37 9.89
C HIS A 15 24.97 -7.32 10.66
N GLY A 16 25.17 -7.28 11.97
CA GLY A 16 24.63 -6.25 12.84
C GLY A 16 25.70 -5.80 13.82
N LYS A 17 25.81 -4.49 14.03
CA LYS A 17 26.67 -3.90 15.06
C LYS A 17 25.85 -2.92 15.88
N ARG A 18 26.09 -2.89 17.19
CA ARG A 18 25.56 -1.86 18.08
C ARG A 18 26.73 -1.00 18.54
N ASN A 19 26.62 0.30 18.37
CA ASN A 19 27.55 1.23 18.98
C ASN A 19 27.18 1.37 20.46
N GLU A 20 28.06 0.94 21.37
CA GLU A 20 27.79 0.97 22.81
C GLU A 20 27.74 2.39 23.39
N ASN A 21 28.46 3.33 22.78
CA ASN A 21 28.53 4.72 23.24
C ASN A 21 27.33 5.55 22.80
N THR A 22 26.80 5.29 21.60
CA THR A 22 25.66 6.06 21.04
C THR A 22 24.34 5.30 21.10
N GLY A 23 24.36 4.00 21.37
CA GLY A 23 23.19 3.12 21.33
C GLY A 23 22.65 2.83 19.93
N LEU A 24 23.30 3.34 18.88
CA LEU A 24 22.84 3.19 17.50
C LEU A 24 23.15 1.80 16.94
N TYR A 25 22.25 1.28 16.13
CA TYR A 25 22.40 0.00 15.43
C TYR A 25 22.79 0.26 13.97
N GLY A 26 23.89 -0.37 13.54
CA GLY A 26 24.23 -0.52 12.13
C GLY A 26 23.85 -1.92 11.67
N ILE A 27 22.99 -2.01 10.66
CA ILE A 27 22.56 -3.28 10.07
C ILE A 27 23.08 -3.33 8.65
N GLU A 28 23.77 -4.41 8.30
CA GLU A 28 24.20 -4.71 6.94
C GLU A 28 23.24 -5.75 6.36
N ILE A 29 22.56 -5.38 5.28
CA ILE A 29 21.68 -6.26 4.52
C ILE A 29 22.54 -7.15 3.62
N ASN A 30 22.14 -8.41 3.43
CA ASN A 30 22.91 -9.33 2.58
C ASN A 30 23.09 -8.78 1.16
N PRO A 31 24.33 -8.55 0.69
CA PRO A 31 24.59 -7.98 -0.63
C PRO A 31 23.99 -8.83 -1.77
N ALA A 32 23.90 -10.15 -1.58
CA ALA A 32 23.27 -11.05 -2.54
C ALA A 32 21.76 -10.78 -2.74
N MET A 33 21.12 -10.02 -1.85
CA MET A 33 19.75 -9.54 -2.03
C MET A 33 19.63 -8.40 -3.04
N ALA A 34 20.73 -7.77 -3.48
CA ALA A 34 20.67 -6.70 -4.47
C ALA A 34 19.91 -7.14 -5.74
N ILE A 35 19.97 -8.42 -6.09
CA ILE A 35 19.22 -9.03 -7.20
C ILE A 35 17.70 -8.82 -7.10
N LEU A 36 17.16 -8.72 -5.88
CA LEU A 36 15.73 -8.52 -5.64
C LEU A 36 15.27 -7.09 -5.90
N PHE A 37 16.18 -6.13 -5.99
CA PHE A 37 15.89 -4.70 -6.15
C PHE A 37 16.32 -4.17 -7.52
N ASN A 38 16.40 -5.06 -8.52
CA ASN A 38 16.68 -4.66 -9.89
C ASN A 38 15.61 -3.68 -10.42
N ASP A 39 15.95 -2.86 -11.42
CA ASP A 39 15.16 -1.69 -11.88
C ASP A 39 13.69 -1.98 -12.24
N THR A 40 13.36 -3.24 -12.48
CA THR A 40 12.04 -3.73 -12.90
C THR A 40 11.18 -4.32 -11.78
N SER A 41 11.73 -4.55 -10.58
CA SER A 41 11.11 -5.40 -9.55
C SER A 41 10.94 -4.73 -8.19
N TRP A 42 10.69 -3.42 -8.16
CA TRP A 42 10.37 -2.71 -6.93
C TRP A 42 9.04 -1.96 -7.06
N THR A 43 8.29 -1.91 -5.97
CA THR A 43 7.13 -1.01 -5.84
C THR A 43 7.59 0.16 -4.98
N GLN A 44 7.58 1.37 -5.54
CA GLN A 44 7.75 2.59 -4.76
C GLN A 44 6.60 2.66 -3.76
N LEU A 45 6.90 2.31 -2.51
CA LEU A 45 6.04 2.65 -1.41
C LEU A 45 6.49 4.03 -0.96
N GLU A 46 5.60 5.02 -1.06
CA GLU A 46 5.84 6.36 -0.50
C GLU A 46 5.96 6.22 1.03
N PHE A 47 7.19 5.94 1.48
CA PHE A 47 7.49 5.58 2.87
C PHE A 47 7.06 6.67 3.83
N ASP A 48 7.20 7.93 3.40
CA ASP A 48 6.76 9.11 4.15
C ASP A 48 5.24 9.16 4.33
N GLN A 49 4.46 8.83 3.29
CA GLN A 49 3.00 8.73 3.40
C GLN A 49 2.61 7.62 4.39
N ARG A 50 3.28 6.47 4.35
CA ARG A 50 2.99 5.36 5.27
C ARG A 50 3.38 5.66 6.70
N MET A 51 4.47 6.39 6.91
CA MET A 51 4.89 6.87 8.23
C MET A 51 3.95 7.96 8.77
N ALA A 52 3.44 8.84 7.92
CA ALA A 52 2.44 9.84 8.32
C ALA A 52 1.11 9.20 8.80
N LEU A 53 0.80 7.99 8.32
CA LEU A 53 -0.36 7.20 8.74
C LEU A 53 -0.15 6.40 10.04
N LYS A 54 0.97 6.57 10.74
CA LYS A 54 1.25 5.82 11.98
C LYS A 54 0.14 6.03 13.02
N ARG A 55 -0.24 4.96 13.70
CA ARG A 55 -1.37 4.91 14.67
C ARG A 55 -2.76 5.08 14.06
N GLN A 56 -2.90 5.01 12.73
CA GLN A 56 -4.17 5.05 12.02
C GLN A 56 -4.37 3.76 11.21
N PRO A 57 -4.73 2.63 11.87
CA PRO A 57 -4.70 1.31 11.25
C PRO A 57 -5.60 1.20 10.02
N LEU A 58 -6.81 1.75 10.06
CA LEU A 58 -7.73 1.73 8.91
C LEU A 58 -7.18 2.54 7.72
N ALA A 59 -6.59 3.70 7.97
CA ALA A 59 -5.99 4.51 6.91
C ALA A 59 -4.77 3.82 6.29
N GLN A 60 -3.92 3.17 7.11
CA GLN A 60 -2.81 2.35 6.60
C GLN A 60 -3.29 1.17 5.76
N TRP A 61 -4.35 0.49 6.21
CA TRP A 61 -4.93 -0.62 5.49
C TRP A 61 -5.51 -0.16 4.14
N LEU A 62 -6.29 0.93 4.12
CA LEU A 62 -6.85 1.51 2.90
C LEU A 62 -5.77 1.98 1.92
N HIS A 63 -4.71 2.61 2.42
CA HIS A 63 -3.56 3.02 1.60
C HIS A 63 -2.92 1.81 0.93
N GLY A 64 -2.61 0.75 1.69
CA GLY A 64 -2.05 -0.48 1.13
C GLY A 64 -2.99 -1.17 0.14
N PHE A 65 -4.27 -1.26 0.49
CA PHE A 65 -5.30 -1.91 -0.33
C PHE A 65 -5.48 -1.20 -1.68
N TYR A 66 -5.75 0.11 -1.68
CA TYR A 66 -5.96 0.86 -2.92
C TYR A 66 -4.67 1.15 -3.69
N SER A 67 -3.50 1.10 -3.05
CA SER A 67 -2.22 1.25 -3.75
C SER A 67 -2.01 0.18 -4.81
N THR A 68 -2.46 -1.05 -4.58
CA THR A 68 -2.34 -2.15 -5.55
C THR A 68 -3.26 -2.02 -6.76
N HIS A 69 -4.35 -1.26 -6.64
CA HIS A 69 -5.37 -1.13 -7.67
C HIS A 69 -4.96 -0.09 -8.70
N ALA A 70 -4.61 -0.47 -9.93
CA ALA A 70 -4.30 0.49 -11.00
C ALA A 70 -5.51 1.37 -11.34
N GLN A 71 -6.71 0.79 -11.30
CA GLN A 71 -7.99 1.48 -11.47
C GLN A 71 -8.98 0.92 -10.43
N PRO A 72 -9.16 1.61 -9.28
CA PRO A 72 -10.06 1.16 -8.24
C PRO A 72 -11.50 1.05 -8.75
N TYR A 73 -12.14 -0.10 -8.49
CA TYR A 73 -13.58 -0.26 -8.71
C TYR A 73 -14.35 0.24 -7.48
N PRO A 74 -15.60 0.70 -7.63
CA PRO A 74 -16.42 1.06 -6.48
C PRO A 74 -16.73 -0.15 -5.59
N ILE A 75 -16.50 -0.03 -4.28
CA ILE A 75 -16.66 -1.13 -3.30
C ILE A 75 -17.66 -0.72 -2.23
N LYS A 76 -18.56 -1.61 -1.85
CA LYS A 76 -19.49 -1.35 -0.73
C LYS A 76 -18.75 -1.10 0.57
N VAL A 77 -19.24 -0.17 1.40
CA VAL A 77 -18.71 0.07 2.75
C VAL A 77 -18.72 -1.22 3.58
N SER A 78 -19.76 -2.05 3.48
CA SER A 78 -19.82 -3.34 4.17
C SER A 78 -18.71 -4.31 3.74
N THR A 79 -18.37 -4.33 2.45
CA THR A 79 -17.29 -5.17 1.94
C THR A 79 -15.93 -4.69 2.45
N LEU A 80 -15.72 -3.37 2.55
CA LEU A 80 -14.49 -2.84 3.16
C LEU A 80 -14.40 -3.17 4.65
N HIS A 81 -15.52 -3.13 5.38
CA HIS A 81 -15.60 -3.53 6.78
C HIS A 81 -15.12 -4.97 6.98
N GLU A 82 -15.62 -5.90 6.16
CA GLU A 82 -15.23 -7.31 6.17
C GLU A 82 -13.77 -7.50 5.78
N LEU A 83 -13.31 -6.88 4.69
CA LEU A 83 -11.95 -7.05 4.17
C LEU A 83 -10.87 -6.49 5.11
N CYS A 84 -11.16 -5.40 5.81
CA CYS A 84 -10.22 -4.82 6.78
C CYS A 84 -10.28 -5.50 8.14
N GLY A 85 -11.21 -6.44 8.35
CA GLY A 85 -11.38 -7.15 9.62
C GLY A 85 -11.82 -6.24 10.77
N SER A 86 -12.62 -5.21 10.50
CA SER A 86 -13.08 -4.29 11.55
C SER A 86 -14.05 -4.98 12.51
N GLU A 87 -13.83 -4.81 13.81
CA GLU A 87 -14.71 -5.34 14.86
C GLU A 87 -15.91 -4.40 15.17
N ALA A 88 -16.06 -3.31 14.42
CA ALA A 88 -17.14 -2.35 14.64
C ALA A 88 -18.50 -3.03 14.49
N LYS A 89 -19.25 -3.13 15.60
CA LYS A 89 -20.57 -3.80 15.64
C LYS A 89 -21.65 -3.05 14.87
N ARG A 90 -21.51 -1.73 14.72
CA ARG A 90 -22.46 -0.87 14.01
C ARG A 90 -21.81 -0.31 12.76
N MET A 91 -22.46 -0.52 11.62
CA MET A 91 -21.97 -0.03 10.33
C MET A 91 -21.89 1.50 10.27
N SER A 92 -22.74 2.21 11.02
CA SER A 92 -22.68 3.67 11.14
C SER A 92 -21.39 4.17 11.80
N ASP A 93 -20.88 3.45 12.81
CA ASP A 93 -19.65 3.81 13.50
C ASP A 93 -18.45 3.52 12.61
N PHE A 94 -18.44 2.36 11.93
CA PHE A 94 -17.45 2.07 10.90
C PHE A 94 -17.44 3.13 9.79
N ARG A 95 -18.61 3.54 9.30
CA ARG A 95 -18.70 4.55 8.24
C ARG A 95 -18.10 5.90 8.67
N LYS A 96 -18.25 6.29 9.93
CA LYS A 96 -17.60 7.51 10.47
C LYS A 96 -16.08 7.36 10.47
N GLU A 97 -15.57 6.22 10.95
CA GLU A 97 -14.14 5.93 10.98
C GLU A 97 -13.54 5.85 9.57
N LEU A 98 -14.25 5.21 8.64
CA LEU A 98 -13.90 5.12 7.23
C LEU A 98 -13.80 6.50 6.59
N LYS A 99 -14.80 7.38 6.77
CA LYS A 99 -14.75 8.75 6.25
C LYS A 99 -13.56 9.53 6.79
N LYS A 100 -13.24 9.36 8.08
CA LYS A 100 -12.07 9.99 8.70
C LYS A 100 -10.77 9.48 8.09
N ALA A 101 -10.65 8.16 7.92
CA ALA A 101 -9.47 7.54 7.32
C ALA A 101 -9.28 7.96 5.85
N LEU A 102 -10.35 8.00 5.07
CA LEU A 102 -10.35 8.48 3.69
C LEU A 102 -9.99 9.97 3.59
N GLY A 103 -10.48 10.80 4.51
CA GLY A 103 -10.07 12.20 4.62
C GLY A 103 -8.58 12.37 4.85
N VAL A 104 -7.99 11.61 5.77
CA VAL A 104 -6.53 11.63 5.99
C VAL A 104 -5.76 11.18 4.76
N LEU A 105 -6.27 10.17 4.03
CA LEU A 105 -5.64 9.74 2.78
C LEU A 105 -5.73 10.79 1.70
N HIS A 106 -6.84 11.52 1.58
CA HIS A 106 -6.98 12.63 0.65
C HIS A 106 -5.88 13.67 0.88
N GLU A 107 -5.71 14.12 2.11
CA GLU A 107 -4.69 15.11 2.47
C GLU A 107 -3.25 14.62 2.20
N LEU A 108 -2.96 13.34 2.47
CA LEU A 108 -1.60 12.80 2.35
C LEU A 108 -1.21 12.40 0.93
N SER A 109 -2.16 11.94 0.12
CA SER A 109 -1.90 11.32 -1.19
C SER A 109 -2.51 12.06 -2.37
N GLY A 110 -3.39 13.04 -2.12
CA GLY A 110 -4.18 13.72 -3.14
C GLY A 110 -5.26 12.85 -3.78
N TRP A 111 -5.55 11.67 -3.22
CA TRP A 111 -6.61 10.80 -3.76
C TRP A 111 -7.98 11.40 -3.49
N GLU A 112 -8.84 11.45 -4.49
CA GLU A 112 -10.23 11.83 -4.30
C GLU A 112 -11.05 10.61 -3.89
N TRP A 113 -12.04 10.84 -3.03
CA TRP A 113 -12.95 9.80 -2.60
C TRP A 113 -14.37 10.34 -2.48
N GLN A 114 -15.34 9.45 -2.69
CA GLN A 114 -16.75 9.72 -2.39
C GLN A 114 -17.44 8.43 -1.96
N ILE A 115 -18.51 8.56 -1.17
CA ILE A 115 -19.44 7.48 -0.88
C ILE A 115 -20.78 7.88 -1.48
N ASP A 116 -21.30 7.08 -2.41
CA ASP A 116 -22.57 7.37 -3.06
C ASP A 116 -23.80 6.92 -2.24
N ASP A 117 -25.00 7.22 -2.75
CA ASP A 117 -26.26 6.87 -2.10
C ASP A 117 -26.51 5.35 -2.01
N LYS A 118 -25.77 4.56 -2.80
CA LYS A 118 -25.80 3.09 -2.79
C LYS A 118 -24.74 2.50 -1.84
N ASP A 119 -24.10 3.34 -1.04
CA ASP A 119 -23.06 2.99 -0.08
C ASP A 119 -21.80 2.38 -0.73
N LEU A 120 -21.51 2.80 -1.97
CA LEU A 120 -20.28 2.43 -2.68
C LEU A 120 -19.23 3.52 -2.45
N VAL A 121 -18.04 3.08 -2.05
CA VAL A 121 -16.83 3.89 -1.94
C VAL A 121 -16.16 3.94 -3.30
N HIS A 122 -16.04 5.14 -3.85
CA HIS A 122 -15.29 5.43 -5.07
C HIS A 122 -13.97 6.07 -4.69
N ILE A 123 -12.88 5.61 -5.30
CA ILE A 123 -11.54 6.19 -5.14
C ILE A 123 -11.02 6.58 -6.52
N LYS A 124 -10.62 7.84 -6.68
CA LYS A 124 -9.85 8.29 -7.85
C LYS A 124 -8.44 8.60 -7.40
N LYS A 125 -7.47 7.97 -8.04
CA LYS A 125 -6.06 8.22 -7.80
C LYS A 125 -5.29 8.22 -9.11
N THR A 126 -4.17 8.92 -9.12
CA THR A 126 -3.22 8.91 -10.23
C THR A 126 -2.46 7.58 -10.23
N PRO A 127 -2.53 6.77 -11.30
CA PRO A 127 -1.80 5.50 -11.36
C PRO A 127 -0.29 5.74 -11.43
N SER A 128 0.50 4.88 -10.79
CA SER A 128 1.97 4.93 -10.88
C SER A 128 2.45 4.62 -12.31
N ALA A 129 3.69 4.97 -12.66
CA ALA A 129 4.24 4.70 -13.99
C ALA A 129 4.19 3.20 -14.40
N SER A 130 4.30 2.28 -13.43
CA SER A 130 4.10 0.84 -13.67
C SER A 130 2.63 0.50 -13.93
N GLN A 131 1.71 1.07 -13.16
CA GLN A 131 0.27 0.89 -13.35
C GLN A 131 -0.21 1.48 -14.68
N GLN A 132 0.32 2.63 -15.10
CA GLN A 132 0.06 3.23 -16.42
C GLN A 132 0.51 2.30 -17.56
N ARG A 133 1.69 1.69 -17.45
CA ARG A 133 2.17 0.67 -18.41
C ARG A 133 1.25 -0.56 -18.45
N HIS A 134 0.77 -1.03 -17.29
CA HIS A 134 -0.18 -2.14 -17.23
C HIS A 134 -1.52 -1.78 -17.90
N LEU A 135 -2.07 -0.60 -17.62
CA LEU A 135 -3.33 -0.12 -18.19
C LEU A 135 -3.24 0.06 -19.71
N THR A 136 -2.14 0.62 -20.22
CA THR A 136 -1.92 0.78 -21.66
C THR A 136 -1.75 -0.57 -22.39
N LYS A 137 -1.13 -1.57 -21.75
CA LYS A 137 -1.06 -2.94 -22.28
C LYS A 137 -2.43 -3.62 -22.31
N LYS A 138 -3.26 -3.43 -21.28
CA LYS A 138 -4.61 -3.99 -21.20
C LYS A 138 -5.55 -3.40 -22.26
N GLY A 139 -5.44 -2.09 -22.54
CA GLY A 139 -6.22 -1.43 -23.59
C GLY A 139 -5.86 -1.88 -25.02
N LYS A 140 -4.64 -2.36 -25.27
CA LYS A 140 -4.22 -2.86 -26.59
C LYS A 140 -4.64 -4.32 -26.90
N GLY A 141 -5.08 -5.09 -25.90
CA GLY A 141 -5.51 -6.49 -26.07
C GLY A 141 -7.02 -6.67 -26.21
N THR A 142 -7.78 -5.58 -26.29
CA THR A 142 -9.25 -5.57 -26.40
C THR A 142 -9.73 -4.68 -27.56
N ALA A 143 -8.95 -4.66 -28.65
CA ALA A 143 -9.31 -4.07 -29.93
C ALA A 143 -9.15 -5.12 -31.04
#